data_AF-A0A4Q3GGF9-F1
#
_entry.id   AF-A0A4Q3GGF9-F1
#
_cell.length_a   1.000
_cell.length_b   1.000
_cell.length_c   1.000
_cell.angle_alpha   90.00
_cell.angle_beta   90.00
_cell.angle_gamma   90.00
#
_symmetry.space_group_name_H-M   'P 1'
#
loop_
_entity.id
_entity.type
_entity.pdbx_description
1 polymer ?
#
loop_
_entity_poly.entity_id
_entity_poly.type
_entity_poly.pdbx_seq_one_letter_code
_entity_poly.pdbx_strand_id
1 'polypeptide(L)'
;MAEDLIRYDILAQEALRGVVRKVLTEVARTGLPGEHHFFISFVTKAPGVRLSQRLLEQYDKEMTIVLQNQFGSLRVTDTGFEVELS
;
A
#
# COMPACT_ATOMS: atom_id res chain seq x y z
N MET A 1 -28.68 -15.25 -15.42
CA MET A 1 -27.77 -14.66 -14.41
C MET A 1 -27.60 -13.21 -14.83
N ALA A 2 -27.91 -12.25 -13.97
CA ALA A 2 -27.81 -10.83 -14.34
C ALA A 2 -26.33 -10.50 -14.54
N GLU A 3 -25.94 -10.18 -15.78
CA GLU A 3 -24.63 -9.60 -16.07
C GLU A 3 -24.57 -8.26 -15.34
N ASP A 4 -23.63 -8.12 -14.41
CA ASP A 4 -23.36 -6.84 -13.75
C ASP A 4 -22.62 -5.93 -14.74
N LEU A 5 -23.40 -5.27 -15.59
CA LEU A 5 -22.92 -4.42 -16.70
C LEU A 5 -22.11 -3.21 -16.21
N ILE A 6 -22.26 -2.81 -14.94
CA ILE A 6 -21.61 -1.62 -14.38
C ILE A 6 -20.32 -1.96 -13.64
N ARG A 7 -20.06 -3.25 -13.33
CA ARG A 7 -18.85 -3.71 -12.63
C ARG A 7 -18.56 -2.89 -11.37
N TYR A 8 -19.57 -2.79 -10.50
CA TYR A 8 -19.46 -2.05 -9.24
C TYR A 8 -18.30 -2.55 -8.36
N ASP A 9 -17.93 -3.82 -8.49
CA ASP A 9 -16.76 -4.42 -7.84
C ASP A 9 -15.46 -3.67 -8.17
N ILE A 10 -15.24 -3.36 -9.44
CA ILE A 10 -14.05 -2.65 -9.91
C ILE A 10 -14.08 -1.20 -9.40
N LEU A 11 -15.21 -0.52 -9.58
CA LEU A 11 -15.36 0.89 -9.18
C LEU A 11 -15.13 1.08 -7.67
N ALA A 12 -15.68 0.18 -6.85
CA ALA A 12 -15.47 0.20 -5.41
C ALA A 12 -14.00 -0.06 -5.04
N GLN A 13 -13.35 -1.02 -5.70
CA GLN A 13 -11.92 -1.28 -5.49
C GLN A 13 -11.04 -0.09 -5.85
N GLU A 14 -11.34 0.61 -6.94
CA GLU A 14 -10.61 1.82 -7.35
C GLU A 14 -10.81 2.96 -6.35
N ALA A 15 -12.05 3.19 -5.90
CA ALA A 15 -12.35 4.18 -4.88
C ALA A 15 -11.59 3.90 -3.57
N LEU A 16 -11.55 2.64 -3.13
CA LEU A 16 -10.81 2.23 -1.94
C LEU A 16 -9.30 2.46 -2.09
N ARG A 17 -8.71 2.20 -3.27
CA ARG A 17 -7.30 2.54 -3.53
C ARG A 17 -7.05 4.04 -3.44
N GLY A 18 -8.00 4.85 -3.91
CA GLY A 18 -7.96 6.30 -3.77
C GLY A 18 -7.93 6.76 -2.30
N VAL A 19 -8.73 6.12 -1.44
CA VAL A 19 -8.71 6.37 0.01
C VAL A 19 -7.35 6.05 0.61
N VAL A 20 -6.78 4.87 0.31
CA VAL A 20 -5.45 4.48 0.79
C VAL A 20 -4.39 5.52 0.40
N ARG A 21 -4.38 5.95 -0.86
CA ARG A 21 -3.45 6.98 -1.34
C ARG A 21 -3.58 8.28 -0.55
N LYS A 22 -4.80 8.80 -0.43
CA LYS A 22 -5.06 10.06 0.29
C LYS A 22 -4.59 9.99 1.74
N VAL A 23 -4.85 8.87 2.42
CA VAL A 23 -4.42 8.66 3.80
C VAL A 23 -2.89 8.62 3.89
N LEU A 24 -2.21 7.86 3.03
CA LEU A 24 -0.73 7.80 3.02
C LEU A 24 -0.10 9.16 2.69
N THR A 25 -0.71 9.95 1.80
CA THR A 25 -0.23 11.30 1.47
C THR A 25 -0.29 12.22 2.68
N GLU A 26 -1.36 12.19 3.47
CA GLU A 26 -1.43 12.98 4.70
C GLU A 26 -0.41 12.49 5.74
N VAL A 27 -0.28 11.17 5.92
CA VAL A 27 0.70 10.57 6.85
C VAL A 27 2.13 10.93 6.47
N ALA A 28 2.46 11.00 5.18
CA ALA A 28 3.77 11.44 4.72
C ALA A 28 4.08 12.90 5.10
N ARG A 29 3.06 13.75 5.28
CA ARG A 29 3.20 15.17 5.61
C ARG A 29 3.16 15.45 7.11
N THR A 30 2.24 14.80 7.82
CA THR A 30 1.94 15.11 9.23
C THR A 30 2.38 14.02 10.20
N GLY A 31 2.80 12.86 9.70
CA GLY A 31 2.96 11.66 10.51
C GLY A 31 1.62 10.96 10.79
N LEU A 32 1.70 9.80 11.47
CA LEU A 32 0.52 9.07 11.92
C LEU A 32 -0.15 9.80 13.09
N PRO A 33 -1.48 10.02 13.06
CA PRO A 33 -2.18 10.57 14.21
C PRO A 33 -2.25 9.53 15.35
N GLY A 34 -2.07 9.97 16.60
CA GLY A 34 -2.22 9.10 17.77
C GLY A 34 -1.49 7.76 17.67
N GLU A 35 -2.20 6.68 17.97
CA GLU A 35 -1.70 5.29 17.92
C GLU A 35 -2.11 4.55 16.63
N HIS A 36 -2.46 5.31 15.57
CA HIS A 36 -2.86 4.71 14.30
C HIS A 36 -1.66 4.01 13.64
N HIS A 37 -1.92 2.85 13.01
CA HIS A 37 -0.95 2.11 12.23
C HIS A 37 -1.64 1.40 11.06
N PHE A 38 -0.89 1.14 9.99
CA PHE A 38 -1.42 0.48 8.80
C PHE A 38 -0.77 -0.88 8.60
N PHE A 39 -1.59 -1.89 8.32
CA PHE A 39 -1.15 -3.15 7.73
C PHE A 39 -1.36 -3.06 6.22
N ILE A 40 -0.28 -3.14 5.45
CA ILE A 40 -0.33 -3.08 3.99
C ILE A 40 0.21 -4.40 3.45
N SER A 41 -0.69 -5.19 2.86
CA SER A 41 -0.36 -6.42 2.16
C SER A 41 -0.27 -6.19 0.67
N PHE A 42 0.77 -6.74 0.03
CA PHE A 42 0.97 -6.62 -1.40
C PHE A 42 1.68 -7.85 -1.98
N VAL A 43 1.44 -8.11 -3.26
CA VAL A 43 2.09 -9.19 -4.00
C VAL A 43 3.52 -8.77 -4.33
N THR A 44 4.51 -9.50 -3.82
CA THR A 44 5.93 -9.08 -3.88
C THR A 44 6.51 -9.10 -5.29
N LYS A 45 5.91 -9.90 -6.18
CA LYS A 45 6.30 -10.03 -7.60
C LYS A 45 5.38 -9.27 -8.56
N ALA A 46 4.46 -8.44 -8.04
CA ALA A 46 3.60 -7.64 -8.91
C ALA A 46 4.43 -6.59 -9.69
N PRO A 47 4.03 -6.25 -10.94
CA PRO A 47 4.70 -5.21 -11.70
C PRO A 47 4.79 -3.89 -10.94
N GLY A 48 5.99 -3.30 -10.91
CA GLY A 48 6.27 -2.04 -10.21
C GLY A 48 6.76 -2.17 -8.77
N VAL A 49 6.62 -3.35 -8.14
CA VAL A 49 7.17 -3.60 -6.80
C VAL A 49 8.69 -3.73 -6.88
N ARG A 50 9.39 -2.99 -6.02
CA ARG A 50 10.85 -3.03 -5.88
C ARG A 50 11.20 -3.37 -4.44
N LEU A 51 11.86 -4.52 -4.26
CA LEU A 51 12.30 -5.04 -2.96
C LEU A 51 13.75 -5.51 -3.08
N SER A 52 14.45 -5.62 -1.95
CA SER A 52 15.78 -6.24 -1.93
C SER A 52 15.67 -7.73 -2.24
N GLN A 53 16.74 -8.31 -2.81
CA GLN A 53 16.77 -9.72 -3.17
C GLN A 53 16.54 -10.63 -1.95
N ARG A 54 17.12 -10.26 -0.80
CA ARG A 54 16.89 -10.93 0.48
C ARG A 54 15.41 -10.95 0.89
N LEU A 55 14.68 -9.86 0.71
CA LEU A 55 13.25 -9.80 1.03
C LEU A 55 12.42 -10.65 0.07
N LEU A 56 12.76 -10.65 -1.22
CA LEU A 56 12.08 -11.49 -2.21
C LEU A 56 12.30 -12.99 -1.96
N GLU A 57 13.50 -13.38 -1.53
CA GLU A 57 13.80 -14.76 -1.14
C GLU A 57 13.01 -15.19 0.11
N GLN A 58 12.79 -14.28 1.05
CA GLN A 58 12.03 -14.55 2.26
C GLN A 58 10.50 -14.52 2.04
N TYR A 59 10.02 -13.65 1.15
CA TYR A 59 8.60 -13.41 0.88
C TYR A 59 8.29 -13.55 -0.62
N ASP A 60 8.18 -14.79 -1.09
CA ASP A 60 8.13 -15.11 -2.53
C ASP A 60 6.81 -14.70 -3.23
N LYS A 61 5.72 -14.54 -2.47
CA LYS A 61 4.37 -14.31 -3.03
C LYS A 61 3.70 -13.04 -2.52
N GLU A 62 3.64 -12.88 -1.21
CA GLU A 62 2.95 -11.78 -0.55
C GLU A 62 3.75 -11.34 0.66
N MET A 63 3.73 -10.05 0.94
CA MET A 63 4.36 -9.45 2.09
C MET A 63 3.39 -8.46 2.72
N THR A 64 3.31 -8.50 4.05
CA THR A 64 2.57 -7.51 4.84
C THR A 64 3.57 -6.66 5.61
N ILE A 65 3.53 -5.34 5.40
CA ILE A 65 4.32 -4.37 6.17
C ILE A 65 3.42 -3.64 7.17
N VAL A 66 4.01 -3.20 8.27
CA VAL A 66 3.34 -2.38 9.28
C VAL A 66 3.95 -0.98 9.28
N LEU A 67 3.13 0.03 8.99
CA LEU A 67 3.53 1.43 9.15
C LEU A 67 3.09 1.91 10.53
N GLN A 68 4.04 2.04 11.45
CA GLN A 68 3.84 2.52 12.83
C GLN A 68 4.86 3.62 13.16
N ASN A 69 5.52 3.60 14.32
CA ASN A 69 6.36 4.71 14.78
C ASN A 69 7.76 4.72 14.14
N GLN A 70 8.15 3.62 13.46
CA GLN A 70 9.50 3.41 12.93
C GLN A 70 9.45 3.15 11.42
N PHE A 71 9.16 4.19 10.64
CA PHE A 71 9.38 4.21 9.20
C PHE A 71 9.99 5.55 8.79
N GLY A 72 10.77 5.54 7.71
CA GLY A 72 11.42 6.70 7.15
C GLY A 72 11.02 6.92 5.70
N SER A 73 11.33 8.12 5.18
CA SER A 73 11.31 8.41 3.75
C SER A 73 10.02 8.04 3.00
N LEU A 74 8.85 8.12 3.66
CA LEU A 74 7.56 7.83 3.03
C LEU A 74 7.27 8.85 1.92
N ARG A 75 7.31 8.39 0.67
CA ARG A 75 6.96 9.17 -0.52
C ARG A 75 5.76 8.54 -1.20
N VAL A 76 4.73 9.32 -1.46
CA VAL A 76 3.50 8.87 -2.13
C VAL A 76 3.40 9.55 -3.49
N THR A 77 3.14 8.77 -4.53
CA THR A 77 2.98 9.23 -5.91
C THR A 77 1.61 8.83 -6.46
N ASP A 78 1.32 9.25 -7.69
CA ASP A 78 0.08 8.85 -8.37
C ASP A 78 0.02 7.36 -8.74
N THR A 79 1.15 6.65 -8.69
CA THR A 79 1.25 5.25 -9.11
C THR A 79 1.59 4.30 -7.96
N GLY A 80 2.02 4.81 -6.80
CA GLY A 80 2.37 3.98 -5.66
C GLY A 80 2.94 4.77 -4.48
N PHE A 81 3.69 4.09 -3.64
CA PHE A 81 4.44 4.70 -2.56
C PHE A 81 5.78 4.00 -2.35
N GLU A 82 6.72 4.70 -1.74
CA GLU A 82 8.03 4.21 -1.32
C GLU A 82 8.16 4.48 0.17
N VAL A 83 8.75 3.55 0.92
CA VAL A 83 8.99 3.68 2.35
C VAL A 83 10.26 2.94 2.74
N GLU A 84 10.99 3.50 3.69
CA GLU A 84 12.11 2.83 4.34
C GLU A 84 11.62 2.25 5.68
N LEU A 85 11.86 0.96 5.87
CA LEU A 85 11.52 0.23 7.10
C LEU A 85 12.82 -0.16 7.80
N SER A 86 12.87 0.04 9.11
CA SER A 86 14.01 -0.30 9.98
C SER A 86 13.74 -1.54 10.82
#